data_AF-A0A368PU60-F1
#
_entry.id   AF-A0A368PU60-F1
#
_cell.length_a   1.000
_cell.length_b   1.000
_cell.length_c   1.000
_cell.angle_alpha   90.00
_cell.angle_beta   90.00
_cell.angle_gamma   90.00
#
_symmetry.space_group_name_H-M   'P 1'
#
loop_
_entity.id
_entity.type
_entity.pdbx_description
1 polymer ?
#
loop_
_entity_poly.entity_id
_entity_poly.type
_entity_poly.pdbx_seq_one_letter_code
_entity_poly.pdbx_strand_id
1 'polypeptide(L)'
;SVGSFVHLCTQMTVLTLYIFLYGRFYLALSGLDYSISQQARFLGNAALDAALNAQFLVQIGIFTAIPMIMEFILELGLMKAVFSFTTMQLQFCSVFFIFSLGTKTHYFSRTILHGGAKYHATGRGFVVRHIKFAENYRLFSRSHFVKVLEVALLLNVYIAYGYTKGGSSSFILISSWFLAISWLFAPYIFNPSGFEWQKTVEDFDDWKTWLLYKGGAGVKGYNSWESWWDEEQDHIRTFRGRILETILTLRFLIFQYGIMYKLKITVHNTSLAVYGFSWLVLLVMVLLFQLFTATPKKETNLSRFVRFLHGLLAIGIIAGITLLIVFTRFTIVDLFACALAFIATGWFVLCLAITWKRVTKTLGLWDSVREMARMYDAVMGAIIFVPIVLLSWFPFASTFQSRILFNQAFSRGLEISRILAGNKANQKA
;
A
#
# COMPACT_ATOMS: atom_id res chain seq x y z
N SER A 1 26.23 -16.88 -10.36
CA SER A 1 25.68 -15.99 -11.40
C SER A 1 24.31 -16.43 -11.96
N VAL A 2 23.61 -17.44 -11.41
CA VAL A 2 22.20 -17.75 -11.81
C VAL A 2 21.19 -17.04 -10.90
N GLY A 3 21.40 -17.04 -9.57
CA GLY A 3 20.51 -16.36 -8.62
C GLY A 3 20.36 -14.87 -8.88
N SER A 4 21.46 -14.16 -9.17
CA SER A 4 21.43 -12.74 -9.53
C SER A 4 20.63 -12.46 -10.82
N PHE A 5 20.69 -13.36 -11.79
CA PHE A 5 19.92 -13.26 -13.04
C PHE A 5 18.42 -13.44 -12.77
N VAL A 6 18.04 -14.45 -11.98
CA VAL A 6 16.64 -14.67 -11.59
C VAL A 6 16.08 -13.46 -10.82
N HIS A 7 16.85 -12.88 -9.89
CA HIS A 7 16.45 -11.68 -9.18
C HIS A 7 16.30 -10.47 -10.10
N LEU A 8 17.20 -10.31 -11.08
CA LEU A 8 17.11 -9.26 -12.09
C LEU A 8 15.88 -9.42 -12.98
N CYS A 9 15.62 -10.62 -13.50
CA CYS A 9 14.43 -10.92 -14.30
C CYS A 9 13.15 -10.61 -13.52
N THR A 10 13.10 -11.03 -12.25
CA THR A 10 11.97 -10.74 -11.36
C THR A 10 11.78 -9.24 -11.15
N GLN A 11 12.86 -8.50 -10.93
CA GLN A 11 12.80 -7.05 -10.78
C GLN A 11 12.30 -6.37 -12.05
N MET A 12 12.76 -6.82 -13.23
CA MET A 12 12.27 -6.32 -14.51
C MET A 12 10.78 -6.60 -14.69
N THR A 13 10.29 -7.78 -14.32
CA THR A 13 8.84 -8.08 -14.33
C THR A 13 8.04 -7.11 -13.46
N VAL A 14 8.49 -6.83 -12.23
CA VAL A 14 7.80 -5.89 -11.35
C VAL A 14 7.87 -4.47 -11.91
N LEU A 15 9.01 -4.04 -12.45
CA LEU A 15 9.12 -2.71 -13.07
C LEU A 15 8.18 -2.57 -14.27
N THR A 16 8.10 -3.58 -15.14
CA THR A 16 7.17 -3.61 -16.27
C THR A 16 5.72 -3.54 -15.81
N LEU A 17 5.34 -4.23 -14.73
CA LEU A 17 4.00 -4.11 -14.13
C LEU A 17 3.71 -2.66 -13.70
N TYR A 18 4.65 -2.00 -13.03
CA TYR A 18 4.50 -0.60 -12.62
C TYR A 18 4.37 0.34 -13.83
N ILE A 19 5.27 0.22 -14.81
CA ILE A 19 5.22 1.04 -16.04
C ILE A 19 3.89 0.83 -16.76
N PHE A 20 3.42 -0.42 -16.85
CA PHE A 20 2.16 -0.75 -17.47
C PHE A 20 0.96 -0.12 -16.73
N LEU A 21 0.89 -0.26 -15.41
CA LEU A 21 -0.20 0.31 -14.60
C LEU A 21 -0.24 1.84 -14.71
N TYR A 22 0.92 2.50 -14.61
CA TYR A 22 1.03 3.94 -14.79
C TYR A 22 0.70 4.38 -16.23
N GLY A 23 1.09 3.58 -17.24
CA GLY A 23 0.74 3.81 -18.64
C GLY A 23 -0.77 3.73 -18.88
N ARG A 24 -1.45 2.70 -18.35
CA ARG A 24 -2.92 2.56 -18.45
C ARG A 24 -3.65 3.68 -17.71
N PHE A 25 -3.15 4.05 -16.54
CA PHE A 25 -3.64 5.20 -15.79
C PHE A 25 -3.56 6.49 -16.62
N TYR A 26 -2.43 6.74 -17.27
CA TYR A 26 -2.26 7.91 -18.14
C TYR A 26 -3.18 7.90 -19.36
N LEU A 27 -3.35 6.74 -20.01
CA LEU A 27 -4.28 6.59 -21.13
C LEU A 27 -5.73 6.83 -20.72
N ALA A 28 -6.15 6.34 -19.55
CA ALA A 28 -7.47 6.58 -19.01
C ALA A 28 -7.71 8.08 -18.74
N LEU A 29 -6.73 8.76 -18.13
CA LEU A 29 -6.86 10.18 -17.77
C LEU A 29 -6.68 11.14 -18.94
N SER A 30 -5.98 10.75 -20.00
CA SER A 30 -5.93 11.56 -21.23
C SER A 30 -7.19 11.39 -22.10
N GLY A 31 -8.01 10.36 -21.86
CA GLY A 31 -9.11 9.99 -22.75
C GLY A 31 -8.66 9.37 -24.07
N LEU A 32 -7.35 9.20 -24.27
CA LEU A 32 -6.78 8.54 -25.45
C LEU A 32 -7.07 7.04 -25.47
N ASP A 33 -7.40 6.43 -24.32
CA ASP A 33 -7.77 5.01 -24.24
C ASP A 33 -8.95 4.67 -25.19
N TYR A 34 -9.95 5.56 -25.27
CA TYR A 34 -11.09 5.39 -26.17
C TYR A 34 -10.68 5.50 -27.63
N SER A 35 -9.98 6.59 -28.01
CA SER A 35 -9.62 6.86 -29.40
C SER A 35 -8.63 5.84 -29.94
N ILE A 36 -7.62 5.46 -29.15
CA ILE A 36 -6.62 4.46 -29.52
C ILE A 36 -7.27 3.08 -29.65
N SER A 37 -8.14 2.67 -28.72
CA SER A 37 -8.82 1.38 -28.81
C SER A 37 -9.77 1.32 -30.02
N GLN A 38 -10.50 2.41 -30.30
CA GLN A 38 -11.37 2.50 -31.45
C GLN A 38 -10.56 2.46 -32.75
N GLN A 39 -9.46 3.21 -32.84
CA GLN A 39 -8.60 3.24 -34.01
C GLN A 39 -7.84 1.92 -34.24
N ALA A 40 -7.39 1.24 -33.17
CA ALA A 40 -6.79 -0.08 -33.28
C ALA A 40 -7.76 -1.12 -33.86
N ARG A 41 -9.03 -1.08 -33.42
CA ARG A 41 -10.10 -1.93 -33.98
C ARG A 41 -10.43 -1.57 -35.42
N PHE A 42 -10.53 -0.29 -35.75
CA PHE A 42 -10.79 0.17 -37.13
C PHE A 42 -9.65 -0.19 -38.09
N LEU A 43 -8.40 -0.09 -37.64
CA LEU A 43 -7.22 -0.45 -38.43
C LEU A 43 -6.95 -1.97 -38.47
N GLY A 44 -7.73 -2.78 -37.73
CA GLY A 44 -7.53 -4.23 -37.64
C GLY A 44 -6.16 -4.64 -37.06
N ASN A 45 -5.50 -3.75 -36.31
CA ASN A 45 -4.14 -4.00 -35.81
C ASN A 45 -4.20 -4.89 -34.55
N ALA A 46 -4.26 -6.20 -34.77
CA ALA A 46 -4.31 -7.21 -33.71
C ALA A 46 -3.11 -7.15 -32.76
N ALA A 47 -1.93 -6.73 -33.24
CA ALA A 47 -0.74 -6.59 -32.40
C ALA A 47 -0.86 -5.41 -31.43
N LEU A 48 -1.38 -4.27 -31.88
CA LEU A 48 -1.65 -3.11 -31.03
C LEU A 48 -2.77 -3.41 -30.02
N ASP A 49 -3.85 -4.06 -30.45
CA ASP A 49 -4.93 -4.47 -29.56
C ASP A 49 -4.44 -5.48 -28.50
N ALA A 50 -3.62 -6.47 -28.88
CA ALA A 50 -3.01 -7.41 -27.95
C ALA A 50 -2.02 -6.74 -26.97
N ALA A 51 -1.23 -5.76 -27.43
CA ALA A 51 -0.34 -4.99 -26.58
C ALA A 51 -1.10 -4.13 -25.56
N LEU A 52 -2.22 -3.51 -25.97
CA LEU A 52 -3.10 -2.74 -25.09
C LEU A 52 -3.84 -3.60 -24.07
N ASN A 53 -4.20 -4.82 -24.46
CA ASN A 53 -4.90 -5.82 -23.66
C ASN A 53 -3.97 -6.68 -22.78
N ALA A 54 -2.65 -6.44 -22.85
CA ALA A 54 -1.59 -6.93 -21.97
C ALA A 54 -1.77 -8.36 -21.41
N GLN A 55 -2.17 -9.29 -22.28
CA GLN A 55 -2.29 -10.71 -21.96
C GLN A 55 -0.94 -11.30 -21.47
N PHE A 56 0.17 -10.66 -21.87
CA PHE A 56 1.54 -11.04 -21.52
C PHE A 56 1.90 -10.90 -20.03
N LEU A 57 1.28 -9.99 -19.27
CA LEU A 57 1.65 -9.78 -17.86
C LEU A 57 1.21 -10.93 -16.96
N VAL A 58 0.04 -11.52 -17.23
CA VAL A 58 -0.44 -12.71 -16.51
C VAL A 58 0.28 -13.98 -16.98
N GLN A 59 0.66 -14.02 -18.25
CA GLN A 59 1.49 -15.09 -18.77
C GLN A 59 2.82 -15.21 -18.02
N ILE A 60 3.49 -14.11 -17.64
CA ILE A 60 4.76 -14.19 -16.88
C ILE A 60 4.57 -14.92 -15.54
N GLY A 61 3.47 -14.68 -14.81
CA GLY A 61 3.17 -15.38 -13.57
C GLY A 61 2.91 -16.89 -13.79
N ILE A 62 2.13 -17.23 -14.82
CA ILE A 62 1.85 -18.62 -15.20
C ILE A 62 3.13 -19.33 -15.67
N PHE A 63 3.96 -18.67 -16.48
CA PHE A 63 5.24 -19.20 -16.98
C PHE A 63 6.23 -19.49 -15.84
N THR A 64 6.21 -18.72 -14.76
CA THR A 64 7.02 -19.04 -13.57
C THR A 64 6.54 -20.26 -12.79
N ALA A 65 5.28 -20.68 -12.97
CA ALA A 65 4.72 -21.88 -12.33
C ALA A 65 4.96 -23.17 -13.15
N ILE A 66 5.26 -23.06 -14.46
CA ILE A 66 5.49 -24.22 -15.33
C ILE A 66 6.62 -25.13 -14.83
N PRO A 67 7.80 -24.62 -14.40
CA PRO A 67 8.87 -25.48 -13.92
C PRO A 67 8.45 -26.32 -12.71
N MET A 68 7.72 -25.73 -11.77
CA MET A 68 7.20 -26.42 -10.58
C MET A 68 6.18 -27.51 -10.96
N ILE A 69 5.28 -27.21 -11.91
CA ILE A 69 4.30 -28.19 -12.39
C ILE A 69 5.00 -29.35 -13.12
N MET A 70 6.02 -29.06 -13.92
CA MET A 70 6.82 -30.08 -14.60
C MET A 70 7.59 -30.96 -13.62
N GLU A 71 8.19 -30.37 -12.59
CA GLU A 71 8.86 -31.10 -11.50
C GLU A 71 7.90 -32.08 -10.82
N PHE A 72 6.69 -31.63 -10.45
CA PHE A 72 5.68 -32.53 -9.88
C PHE A 72 5.20 -33.63 -10.82
N ILE A 73 5.07 -33.34 -12.13
CA ILE A 73 4.71 -34.35 -13.12
C ILE A 73 5.80 -35.42 -13.22
N LEU A 74 7.08 -35.00 -13.20
CA LEU A 74 8.22 -35.92 -13.27
C LEU A 74 8.38 -36.76 -12.00
N GLU A 75 8.16 -36.18 -10.81
CA GLU A 75 8.35 -36.87 -9.53
C GLU A 75 7.18 -37.76 -9.11
N LEU A 76 5.94 -37.32 -9.35
CA LEU A 76 4.73 -37.93 -8.77
C LEU A 76 3.79 -38.53 -9.83
N GLY A 77 4.02 -38.24 -11.11
CA GLY A 77 3.11 -38.55 -12.21
C GLY A 77 1.95 -37.54 -12.33
N LEU A 78 1.33 -37.49 -13.52
CA LEU A 78 0.36 -36.44 -13.90
C LEU A 78 -0.82 -36.29 -12.92
N MET A 79 -1.49 -37.39 -12.56
CA MET A 79 -2.69 -37.33 -11.71
C MET A 79 -2.36 -36.83 -10.30
N LYS A 80 -1.29 -37.32 -9.68
CA LYS A 80 -0.86 -36.86 -8.36
C LYS A 80 -0.38 -35.41 -8.41
N ALA A 81 0.30 -35.00 -9.49
CA ALA A 81 0.70 -33.61 -9.69
C ALA A 81 -0.51 -32.66 -9.72
N VAL A 82 -1.62 -33.02 -10.39
CA VAL A 82 -2.85 -32.20 -10.43
C VAL A 82 -3.48 -32.07 -9.03
N PHE A 83 -3.60 -33.17 -8.28
CA PHE A 83 -4.14 -33.12 -6.91
C PHE A 83 -3.24 -32.33 -5.96
N SER A 84 -1.92 -32.55 -6.02
CA SER A 84 -0.94 -31.80 -5.22
C SER A 84 -0.98 -30.32 -5.54
N PHE A 85 -0.99 -29.95 -6.83
CA PHE A 85 -1.10 -28.56 -7.26
C PHE A 85 -2.40 -27.91 -6.76
N THR A 86 -3.54 -28.60 -6.91
CA THR A 86 -4.83 -28.09 -6.43
C THR A 86 -4.81 -27.88 -4.92
N THR A 87 -4.25 -28.82 -4.17
CA THR A 87 -4.11 -28.71 -2.70
C THR A 87 -3.24 -27.53 -2.31
N MET A 88 -2.10 -27.32 -2.99
CA MET A 88 -1.23 -26.16 -2.76
C MET A 88 -1.93 -24.83 -3.07
N GLN A 89 -2.77 -24.77 -4.10
CA GLN A 89 -3.55 -23.58 -4.39
C GLN A 89 -4.59 -23.28 -3.31
N LEU A 90 -5.28 -24.31 -2.79
CA LEU A 90 -6.18 -24.16 -1.64
C LEU A 90 -5.45 -23.71 -0.38
N GLN A 91 -4.16 -24.05 -0.24
CA GLN A 91 -3.26 -23.56 0.82
C GLN A 91 -2.66 -22.17 0.51
N PHE A 92 -3.22 -21.43 -0.45
CA PHE A 92 -2.81 -20.08 -0.81
C PHE A 92 -1.36 -19.97 -1.30
N CYS A 93 -0.81 -21.02 -1.93
CA CYS A 93 0.56 -21.00 -2.46
C CYS A 93 0.82 -19.82 -3.42
N SER A 94 -0.15 -19.47 -4.29
CA SER A 94 -0.03 -18.30 -5.17
C SER A 94 0.11 -16.98 -4.40
N VAL A 95 -0.65 -16.82 -3.31
CA VAL A 95 -0.57 -15.63 -2.44
C VAL A 95 0.81 -15.55 -1.79
N PHE A 96 1.30 -16.66 -1.24
CA PHE A 96 2.63 -16.76 -0.65
C PHE A 96 3.73 -16.43 -1.67
N PHE A 97 3.65 -16.99 -2.88
CA PHE A 97 4.64 -16.78 -3.92
C PHE A 97 4.69 -15.31 -4.35
N ILE A 98 3.53 -14.70 -4.64
CA ILE A 98 3.43 -13.28 -5.04
C ILE A 98 4.01 -12.38 -3.94
N PHE A 99 3.72 -12.66 -2.68
CA PHE A 99 4.27 -11.92 -1.53
C PHE A 99 5.79 -12.10 -1.37
N SER A 100 6.27 -13.34 -1.46
CA SER A 100 7.71 -13.66 -1.38
C SER A 100 8.50 -12.96 -2.50
N LEU A 101 7.93 -12.94 -3.71
CA LEU A 101 8.49 -12.25 -4.86
C LEU A 101 8.60 -10.74 -4.62
N GLY A 102 7.55 -10.12 -4.06
CA GLY A 102 7.53 -8.71 -3.69
C GLY A 102 8.63 -8.35 -2.69
N THR A 103 8.81 -9.19 -1.67
CA THR A 103 9.88 -9.05 -0.66
C THR A 103 11.26 -9.07 -1.30
N LYS A 104 11.56 -10.13 -2.08
CA LYS A 104 12.84 -10.32 -2.75
C LYS A 104 13.15 -9.15 -3.67
N THR A 105 12.19 -8.75 -4.51
CA THR A 105 12.37 -7.65 -5.45
C THR A 105 12.59 -6.32 -4.75
N HIS A 106 11.87 -6.02 -3.68
CA HIS A 106 12.04 -4.76 -2.95
C HIS A 106 13.46 -4.60 -2.40
N TYR A 107 13.95 -5.59 -1.65
CA TYR A 107 15.27 -5.50 -1.01
C TYR A 107 16.42 -5.63 -2.01
N PHE A 108 16.23 -6.41 -3.08
CA PHE A 108 17.18 -6.46 -4.19
C PHE A 108 17.28 -5.10 -4.90
N SER A 109 16.13 -4.47 -5.24
CA SER A 109 16.10 -3.15 -5.87
C SER A 109 16.72 -2.07 -4.97
N ARG A 110 16.42 -2.10 -3.67
CA ARG A 110 16.99 -1.16 -2.68
C ARG A 110 18.52 -1.25 -2.63
N THR A 111 19.05 -2.48 -2.64
CA THR A 111 20.50 -2.72 -2.69
C THR A 111 21.12 -2.15 -3.96
N ILE A 112 20.46 -2.28 -5.12
CA ILE A 112 20.95 -1.73 -6.40
C ILE A 112 20.92 -0.20 -6.41
N LEU A 113 19.84 0.42 -5.92
CA LEU A 113 19.64 1.86 -6.00
C LEU A 113 20.48 2.64 -4.99
N HIS A 114 20.60 2.12 -3.77
CA HIS A 114 21.19 2.85 -2.64
C HIS A 114 22.48 2.24 -2.11
N GLY A 115 22.75 0.97 -2.42
CA GLY A 115 23.84 0.21 -1.83
C GLY A 115 23.54 -0.24 -0.39
N GLY A 116 24.28 -1.25 0.06
CA GLY A 116 24.20 -1.79 1.42
C GLY A 116 23.17 -2.90 1.60
N ALA A 117 23.51 -3.88 2.43
CA ALA A 117 22.64 -4.98 2.83
C ALA A 117 22.39 -4.89 4.34
N LYS A 118 21.12 -4.88 4.76
CA LYS A 118 20.74 -4.93 6.18
C LYS A 118 20.34 -6.36 6.51
N TYR A 119 21.20 -7.08 7.24
CA TYR A 119 20.85 -8.41 7.72
C TYR A 119 19.79 -8.31 8.82
N HIS A 120 18.67 -8.99 8.62
CA HIS A 120 17.71 -9.26 9.69
C HIS A 120 17.92 -10.70 10.13
N ALA A 121 18.28 -10.88 11.40
CA ALA A 121 18.46 -12.21 11.97
C ALA A 121 17.12 -12.96 11.91
N THR A 122 17.09 -14.07 11.17
CA THR A 122 16.04 -15.07 11.31
C THR A 122 16.30 -15.77 12.65
N GLY A 123 15.51 -15.43 13.67
CA GLY A 123 15.71 -15.99 15.00
C GLY A 123 15.73 -17.52 14.99
N ARG A 124 16.67 -18.13 15.72
CA ARG A 124 16.61 -19.56 16.06
C ARG A 124 15.61 -19.72 17.21
N GLY A 125 14.32 -19.67 16.89
CA GLY A 125 13.22 -19.89 17.83
C GLY A 125 12.27 -20.96 17.33
N PHE A 126 11.31 -21.35 18.17
CA PHE A 126 10.19 -22.18 17.75
C PHE A 126 9.56 -21.53 16.51
N VAL A 127 9.57 -22.23 15.38
CA VAL A 127 9.31 -21.73 14.02
C VAL A 127 7.90 -21.15 13.84
N VAL A 128 7.04 -21.26 14.87
CA VAL A 128 5.62 -20.98 14.75
C VAL A 128 5.10 -20.19 15.96
N ARG A 129 5.35 -18.88 15.95
CA ARG A 129 4.83 -17.92 16.93
C ARG A 129 4.01 -16.86 16.20
N HIS A 130 2.89 -16.47 16.80
CA HIS A 130 2.13 -15.29 16.37
C HIS A 130 3.03 -14.03 16.38
N ILE A 131 3.14 -13.38 15.23
CA ILE A 131 3.84 -12.11 15.05
C ILE A 131 2.83 -10.98 15.24
N LYS A 132 3.13 -10.04 16.15
CA LYS A 132 2.24 -8.92 16.44
C LYS A 132 2.03 -8.03 15.22
N PHE A 133 0.87 -7.39 15.12
CA PHE A 133 0.57 -6.45 14.04
C PHE A 133 1.64 -5.35 13.86
N ALA A 134 2.08 -4.70 14.94
CA ALA A 134 3.11 -3.66 14.87
C ALA A 134 4.43 -4.17 14.28
N GLU A 135 4.81 -5.42 14.58
CA GLU A 135 6.00 -6.04 14.04
C GLU A 135 5.85 -6.35 12.55
N ASN A 136 4.73 -6.96 12.14
CA ASN A 136 4.41 -7.17 10.73
C ASN A 136 4.40 -5.86 9.94
N TYR A 137 3.82 -4.80 10.52
CA TYR A 137 3.79 -3.48 9.91
C TYR A 137 5.19 -2.92 9.66
N ARG A 138 6.07 -2.98 10.66
CA ARG A 138 7.46 -2.52 10.50
C ARG A 138 8.24 -3.27 9.43
N LEU A 139 8.02 -4.58 9.32
CA LEU A 139 8.73 -5.43 8.35
C LEU A 139 8.24 -5.19 6.92
N PHE A 140 6.93 -5.01 6.72
CA PHE A 140 6.33 -5.03 5.39
C PHE A 140 5.80 -3.67 4.87
N SER A 141 5.85 -2.61 5.69
CA SER A 141 5.33 -1.28 5.33
C SER A 141 5.90 -0.76 3.99
N ARG A 142 7.22 -0.67 3.85
CA ARG A 142 7.86 -0.13 2.61
C ARG A 142 7.94 -1.13 1.47
N SER A 143 8.00 -2.42 1.79
CA SER A 143 8.16 -3.47 0.78
C SER A 143 6.83 -3.79 0.08
N HIS A 144 5.71 -3.74 0.81
CA HIS A 144 4.38 -4.13 0.34
C HIS A 144 3.34 -3.04 0.58
N PHE A 145 3.09 -2.61 1.82
CA PHE A 145 1.87 -1.86 2.15
C PHE A 145 1.78 -0.51 1.44
N VAL A 146 2.86 0.28 1.45
CA VAL A 146 2.93 1.55 0.69
C VAL A 146 2.69 1.31 -0.80
N LYS A 147 3.30 0.25 -1.34
CA LYS A 147 3.20 -0.10 -2.76
C LYS A 147 1.80 -0.55 -3.15
N VAL A 148 1.14 -1.34 -2.29
CA VAL A 148 -0.24 -1.78 -2.49
C VAL A 148 -1.17 -0.60 -2.45
N LEU A 149 -0.97 0.35 -1.53
CA LEU A 149 -1.78 1.56 -1.48
C LEU A 149 -1.65 2.37 -2.77
N GLU A 150 -0.42 2.53 -3.29
CA GLU A 150 -0.17 3.16 -4.59
C GLU A 150 -0.90 2.43 -5.74
N VAL A 151 -0.77 1.10 -5.81
CA VAL A 151 -1.47 0.29 -6.83
C VAL A 151 -2.99 0.41 -6.67
N ALA A 152 -3.52 0.36 -5.45
CA ALA A 152 -4.95 0.50 -5.17
C ALA A 152 -5.47 1.89 -5.59
N LEU A 153 -4.70 2.96 -5.36
CA LEU A 153 -5.03 4.30 -5.85
C LEU A 153 -5.15 4.33 -7.38
N LEU A 154 -4.16 3.73 -8.08
CA LEU A 154 -4.18 3.64 -9.55
C LEU A 154 -5.38 2.83 -10.07
N LEU A 155 -5.69 1.69 -9.44
CA LEU A 155 -6.81 0.83 -9.82
C LEU A 155 -8.16 1.52 -9.60
N ASN A 156 -8.34 2.25 -8.50
CA ASN A 156 -9.57 3.00 -8.25
C ASN A 156 -9.79 4.10 -9.29
N VAL A 157 -8.74 4.83 -9.66
CA VAL A 157 -8.82 5.85 -10.72
C VAL A 157 -9.10 5.22 -12.08
N TYR A 158 -8.49 4.06 -12.37
CA TYR A 158 -8.77 3.32 -13.61
C TYR A 158 -10.22 2.82 -13.67
N ILE A 159 -10.80 2.36 -12.55
CA ILE A 159 -12.24 2.00 -12.48
C ILE A 159 -13.12 3.24 -12.72
N ALA A 160 -12.76 4.39 -12.15
CA ALA A 160 -13.58 5.60 -12.22
C ALA A 160 -13.55 6.29 -13.58
N TYR A 161 -12.40 6.32 -14.27
CA TYR A 161 -12.20 7.09 -15.50
C TYR A 161 -11.75 6.27 -16.71
N GLY A 162 -11.40 4.99 -16.53
CA GLY A 162 -10.94 4.10 -17.60
C GLY A 162 -12.06 3.64 -18.52
N TYR A 163 -11.71 3.33 -19.76
CA TYR A 163 -12.66 2.81 -20.74
C TYR A 163 -12.63 1.29 -20.74
N THR A 164 -13.65 0.66 -20.14
CA THR A 164 -13.78 -0.80 -20.04
C THR A 164 -14.80 -1.33 -21.05
N LYS A 165 -14.47 -1.33 -22.34
CA LYS A 165 -15.33 -1.93 -23.38
C LYS A 165 -14.66 -3.15 -24.00
N GLY A 166 -14.49 -4.21 -23.19
CA GLY A 166 -13.97 -5.51 -23.62
C GLY A 166 -13.56 -6.40 -22.44
N GLY A 167 -13.72 -7.72 -22.56
CA GLY A 167 -13.46 -8.69 -21.48
C GLY A 167 -12.01 -8.75 -20.97
N SER A 168 -11.02 -8.35 -21.80
CA SER A 168 -9.61 -8.32 -21.40
C SER A 168 -9.31 -7.26 -20.33
N SER A 169 -9.95 -6.08 -20.40
CA SER A 169 -9.78 -5.02 -19.39
C SER A 169 -10.22 -5.47 -17.99
N SER A 170 -11.26 -6.30 -17.89
CA SER A 170 -11.73 -6.89 -16.63
C SER A 170 -10.72 -7.87 -16.04
N PHE A 171 -10.01 -8.64 -16.87
CA PHE A 171 -9.03 -9.61 -16.40
C PHE A 171 -7.78 -8.95 -15.81
N ILE A 172 -7.30 -7.86 -16.41
CA ILE A 172 -6.21 -7.04 -15.88
C ILE A 172 -6.61 -6.47 -14.51
N LEU A 173 -7.85 -5.99 -14.38
CA LEU A 173 -8.34 -5.42 -13.13
C LEU A 173 -8.38 -6.48 -12.02
N ILE A 174 -8.96 -7.66 -12.30
CA ILE A 174 -9.06 -8.76 -11.35
C ILE A 174 -7.67 -9.26 -10.91
N SER A 175 -6.75 -9.46 -11.86
CA SER A 175 -5.38 -9.93 -11.54
C SER A 175 -4.57 -8.89 -10.75
N SER A 176 -4.73 -7.61 -11.05
CA SER A 176 -4.06 -6.52 -10.30
C SER A 176 -4.60 -6.39 -8.88
N TRP A 177 -5.91 -6.53 -8.68
CA TRP A 177 -6.51 -6.58 -7.34
C TRP A 177 -6.09 -7.83 -6.58
N PHE A 178 -5.99 -8.99 -7.25
CA PHE A 178 -5.49 -10.21 -6.63
C PHE A 178 -4.05 -10.04 -6.12
N LEU A 179 -3.18 -9.39 -6.91
CA LEU A 179 -1.81 -9.04 -6.48
C LEU A 179 -1.83 -8.10 -5.27
N ALA A 180 -2.65 -7.04 -5.32
CA ALA A 180 -2.78 -6.06 -4.24
C ALA A 180 -3.24 -6.71 -2.92
N ILE A 181 -4.28 -7.53 -2.97
CA ILE A 181 -4.82 -8.28 -1.82
C ILE A 181 -3.78 -9.27 -1.30
N SER A 182 -3.07 -9.98 -2.19
CA SER A 182 -2.03 -10.92 -1.80
C SER A 182 -0.90 -10.23 -1.03
N TRP A 183 -0.44 -9.07 -1.51
CA TRP A 183 0.60 -8.30 -0.83
C TRP A 183 0.16 -7.71 0.52
N LEU A 184 -1.13 -7.36 0.64
CA LEU A 184 -1.66 -6.77 1.87
C LEU A 184 -1.89 -7.83 2.96
N PHE A 185 -2.49 -8.96 2.60
CA PHE A 185 -3.01 -9.92 3.59
C PHE A 185 -2.16 -11.17 3.79
N ALA A 186 -1.20 -11.48 2.92
CA ALA A 186 -0.31 -12.64 3.12
C ALA A 186 0.35 -12.66 4.52
N PRO A 187 0.91 -11.54 5.06
CA PRO A 187 1.51 -11.56 6.39
C PRO A 187 0.55 -12.02 7.49
N TYR A 188 -0.75 -11.81 7.33
CA TYR A 188 -1.77 -12.13 8.33
C TYR A 188 -2.36 -13.53 8.10
N ILE A 189 -2.59 -13.91 6.83
CA ILE A 189 -3.05 -15.25 6.44
C ILE A 189 -2.07 -16.31 6.90
N PHE A 190 -0.75 -16.08 6.75
CA PHE A 190 0.27 -17.05 7.15
C PHE A 190 0.76 -16.86 8.60
N ASN A 191 0.15 -15.95 9.38
CA ASN A 191 0.50 -15.72 10.78
C ASN A 191 -0.37 -16.57 11.71
N PRO A 192 0.20 -17.51 12.49
CA PRO A 192 -0.53 -18.29 13.48
C PRO A 192 -1.41 -17.42 14.39
N SER A 193 -2.65 -17.84 14.67
CA SER A 193 -3.63 -17.05 15.45
C SER A 193 -3.86 -15.63 14.92
N GLY A 194 -3.60 -15.37 13.63
CA GLY A 194 -3.74 -14.04 13.02
C GLY A 194 -5.18 -13.49 13.04
N PHE A 195 -6.17 -14.39 13.04
CA PHE A 195 -7.60 -14.05 13.12
C PHE A 195 -8.25 -14.43 14.46
N GLU A 196 -7.46 -14.53 15.52
CA GLU A 196 -8.00 -14.79 16.86
C GLU A 196 -8.35 -13.48 17.56
N TRP A 197 -9.63 -13.30 17.93
CA TRP A 197 -10.14 -12.05 18.52
C TRP A 197 -9.28 -11.50 19.66
N GLN A 198 -8.93 -12.34 20.64
CA GLN A 198 -8.12 -11.92 21.79
C GLN A 198 -6.75 -11.38 21.35
N LYS A 199 -6.11 -12.04 20.38
CA LYS A 199 -4.82 -11.60 19.83
C LYS A 199 -4.95 -10.34 19.02
N THR A 200 -6.01 -10.21 18.24
CA THR A 200 -6.29 -8.97 17.50
C THR A 200 -6.46 -7.78 18.45
N VAL A 201 -7.17 -7.92 19.57
CA VAL A 201 -7.30 -6.82 20.54
C VAL A 201 -5.94 -6.46 21.16
N GLU A 202 -5.15 -7.45 21.58
CA GLU A 202 -3.78 -7.22 22.09
C GLU A 202 -2.89 -6.50 21.07
N ASP A 203 -2.98 -6.89 19.79
CA ASP A 203 -2.24 -6.31 18.68
C ASP A 203 -2.64 -4.86 18.39
N PHE A 204 -3.92 -4.52 18.55
CA PHE A 204 -4.40 -3.15 18.38
C PHE A 204 -3.79 -2.21 19.42
N ASP A 205 -3.79 -2.63 20.68
CA ASP A 205 -3.24 -1.83 21.77
C ASP A 205 -1.72 -1.70 21.67
N ASP A 206 -1.01 -2.76 21.29
CA ASP A 206 0.42 -2.74 21.00
C ASP A 206 0.75 -1.78 19.85
N TRP A 207 0.00 -1.84 18.76
CA TRP A 207 0.18 -0.96 17.60
C TRP A 207 -0.08 0.50 17.92
N LYS A 208 -1.21 0.82 18.58
CA LYS A 208 -1.50 2.20 19.01
C LYS A 208 -0.41 2.74 19.92
N THR A 209 0.04 1.93 20.89
CA THR A 209 1.10 2.33 21.83
C THR A 209 2.39 2.62 21.08
N TRP A 210 2.83 1.71 20.19
CA TRP A 210 4.03 1.90 19.37
C TRP A 210 3.94 3.14 18.46
N LEU A 211 2.78 3.38 17.85
CA LEU A 211 2.54 4.49 16.93
C LEU A 211 2.58 5.87 17.63
N LEU A 212 2.04 5.94 18.86
CA LEU A 212 1.93 7.18 19.63
C LEU A 212 3.13 7.43 20.56
N TYR A 213 3.94 6.41 20.83
CA TYR A 213 5.10 6.54 21.71
C TYR A 213 6.17 7.43 21.07
N LYS A 214 6.33 8.64 21.63
CA LYS A 214 7.36 9.59 21.23
C LYS A 214 8.73 9.03 21.59
N GLY A 215 9.62 8.98 20.61
CA GLY A 215 10.94 8.38 20.77
C GLY A 215 11.84 9.18 21.72
N GLY A 216 13.01 8.63 21.99
CA GLY A 216 14.10 9.28 22.73
C GLY A 216 15.45 8.76 22.25
N ALA A 217 16.54 9.43 22.63
CA ALA A 217 17.89 9.01 22.26
C ALA A 217 18.14 7.57 22.74
N GLY A 218 18.45 6.65 21.83
CA GLY A 218 18.72 5.24 22.12
C GLY A 218 17.49 4.32 22.14
N VAL A 219 16.26 4.84 21.93
CA VAL A 219 15.06 4.00 21.78
C VAL A 219 15.11 3.28 20.43
N LYS A 220 15.02 1.96 20.45
CA LYS A 220 15.01 1.11 19.25
C LYS A 220 13.66 1.18 18.52
N GLY A 221 13.67 0.99 17.20
CA GLY A 221 12.46 1.02 16.37
C GLY A 221 11.35 0.04 16.77
N TYR A 222 11.66 -1.02 17.52
CA TYR A 222 10.61 -1.93 17.99
C TYR A 222 9.72 -1.34 19.10
N ASN A 223 10.19 -0.28 19.79
CA ASN A 223 9.46 0.37 20.89
C ASN A 223 8.77 1.67 20.46
N SER A 224 9.26 2.33 19.41
CA SER A 224 8.74 3.63 18.96
C SER A 224 8.64 3.70 17.45
N TRP A 225 7.50 4.18 16.95
CA TRP A 225 7.31 4.48 15.53
C TRP A 225 8.31 5.52 15.03
N GLU A 226 8.64 6.52 15.84
CA GLU A 226 9.56 7.59 15.44
C GLU A 226 10.97 7.04 15.17
N SER A 227 11.50 6.22 16.09
CA SER A 227 12.79 5.56 15.91
C SER A 227 12.78 4.62 14.70
N TRP A 228 11.71 3.82 14.53
CA TRP A 228 11.59 2.93 13.37
C TRP A 228 11.56 3.71 12.05
N TRP A 229 10.83 4.82 12.02
CA TRP A 229 10.68 5.62 10.82
C TRP A 229 11.99 6.29 10.40
N ASP A 230 12.80 6.73 11.37
CA ASP A 230 14.18 7.20 11.11
C ASP A 230 15.10 6.06 10.63
N GLU A 231 15.07 4.89 11.30
CA GLU A 231 15.85 3.69 10.92
C GLU A 231 15.49 3.17 9.51
N GLU A 232 14.24 3.30 9.09
CA GLU A 232 13.78 2.81 7.80
C GLU A 232 14.30 3.68 6.64
N GLN A 233 14.43 4.99 6.88
CA GLN A 233 14.94 5.96 5.91
C GLN A 233 16.46 6.02 5.81
N ASP A 234 17.19 5.33 6.70
CA ASP A 234 18.64 5.42 6.81
C ASP A 234 19.42 5.05 5.55
N HIS A 235 18.80 4.35 4.61
CA HIS A 235 19.42 3.99 3.34
C HIS A 235 19.60 5.19 2.39
N ILE A 236 18.81 6.26 2.55
CA ILE A 236 18.82 7.44 1.67
C ILE A 236 19.95 8.41 2.08
N ARG A 237 21.20 7.94 2.06
CA ARG A 237 22.37 8.74 2.48
C ARG A 237 23.08 9.40 1.32
N THR A 238 23.24 8.68 0.21
CA THR A 238 24.07 9.11 -0.92
C THR A 238 23.37 10.18 -1.77
N PHE A 239 24.14 11.06 -2.39
CA PHE A 239 23.60 12.09 -3.29
C PHE A 239 22.90 11.47 -4.51
N ARG A 240 23.51 10.43 -5.10
CA ARG A 240 22.91 9.64 -6.19
C ARG A 240 21.57 9.04 -5.77
N GLY A 241 21.50 8.41 -4.59
CA GLY A 241 20.26 7.85 -4.05
C GLY A 241 19.16 8.90 -3.91
N ARG A 242 19.50 10.10 -3.44
CA ARG A 242 18.54 11.22 -3.32
C ARG A 242 18.02 11.70 -4.69
N ILE A 243 18.88 11.80 -5.70
CA ILE A 243 18.44 12.15 -7.06
C ILE A 243 17.50 11.08 -7.60
N LEU A 244 17.85 9.80 -7.47
CA LEU A 244 17.02 8.70 -7.94
C LEU A 244 15.65 8.67 -7.24
N GLU A 245 15.60 8.85 -5.92
CA GLU A 245 14.33 8.95 -5.18
C GLU A 245 13.53 10.18 -5.61
N THR A 246 14.19 11.31 -5.88
CA THR A 246 13.50 12.49 -6.43
C THR A 246 12.88 12.17 -7.78
N ILE A 247 13.60 11.52 -8.71
CA ILE A 247 13.07 11.11 -10.02
C ILE A 247 11.90 10.14 -9.86
N LEU A 248 12.05 9.12 -8.99
CA LEU A 248 10.99 8.13 -8.75
C LEU A 248 9.74 8.78 -8.16
N THR A 249 9.87 9.82 -7.33
CA THR A 249 8.73 10.51 -6.71
C THR A 249 7.98 11.44 -7.66
N LEU A 250 8.61 11.90 -8.75
CA LEU A 250 7.92 12.71 -9.78
C LEU A 250 6.70 12.00 -10.39
N ARG A 251 6.62 10.66 -10.32
CA ARG A 251 5.45 9.91 -10.80
C ARG A 251 4.14 10.32 -10.14
N PHE A 252 4.17 10.82 -8.90
CA PHE A 252 2.99 11.30 -8.20
C PHE A 252 2.50 12.66 -8.75
N LEU A 253 3.35 13.46 -9.42
CA LEU A 253 2.93 14.67 -10.12
C LEU A 253 2.00 14.33 -11.29
N ILE A 254 2.31 13.25 -12.01
CA ILE A 254 1.49 12.74 -13.12
C ILE A 254 0.10 12.34 -12.58
N PHE A 255 0.05 11.76 -11.38
CA PHE A 255 -1.21 11.38 -10.73
C PHE A 255 -2.11 12.59 -10.47
N GLN A 256 -1.55 13.64 -9.87
CA GLN A 256 -2.28 14.88 -9.59
C GLN A 256 -2.71 15.59 -10.88
N TYR A 257 -1.81 15.71 -11.86
CA TYR A 257 -2.09 16.32 -13.16
C TYR A 257 -3.25 15.62 -13.87
N GLY A 258 -3.22 14.29 -13.93
CA GLY A 258 -4.24 13.51 -14.62
C GLY A 258 -5.64 13.64 -13.99
N ILE A 259 -5.74 13.71 -12.66
CA ILE A 259 -7.02 13.95 -11.99
C ILE A 259 -7.54 15.35 -12.30
N MET A 260 -6.69 16.38 -12.19
CA MET A 260 -7.09 17.77 -12.51
C MET A 260 -7.59 17.92 -13.95
N TYR A 261 -7.00 17.19 -14.90
CA TYR A 261 -7.40 17.20 -16.31
C TYR A 261 -8.83 16.65 -16.53
N LYS A 262 -9.28 15.70 -15.70
CA LYS A 262 -10.61 15.08 -15.81
C LYS A 262 -11.70 15.76 -14.98
N LEU A 263 -11.34 16.68 -14.10
CA LEU A 263 -12.32 17.42 -13.30
C LEU A 263 -13.23 18.27 -14.19
N LYS A 264 -14.54 18.09 -14.03
CA LYS A 264 -15.58 18.77 -14.82
C LYS A 264 -15.66 20.29 -14.62
N ILE A 265 -15.00 20.81 -13.58
CA ILE A 265 -14.89 22.26 -13.31
C ILE A 265 -14.01 22.94 -14.37
N THR A 266 -13.02 22.23 -14.92
CA THR A 266 -12.09 22.76 -15.91
C THR A 266 -12.73 22.66 -17.30
N VAL A 267 -13.62 23.61 -17.65
CA VAL A 267 -14.28 23.67 -18.96
C VAL A 267 -13.23 23.88 -20.07
N HIS A 268 -12.77 22.79 -20.70
CA HIS A 268 -11.85 22.69 -21.86
C HIS A 268 -10.54 23.53 -21.84
N ASN A 269 -10.30 24.38 -20.85
CA ASN A 269 -9.11 25.21 -20.71
C ASN A 269 -8.01 24.42 -19.99
N THR A 270 -7.29 23.61 -20.75
CA THR A 270 -6.20 22.74 -20.28
C THR A 270 -4.87 23.48 -20.13
N SER A 271 -4.90 24.71 -19.58
CA SER A 271 -3.69 25.50 -19.43
C SER A 271 -2.85 25.02 -18.24
N LEU A 272 -1.53 25.08 -18.37
CA LEU A 272 -0.58 24.84 -17.26
C LEU A 272 -0.88 25.73 -16.04
N ALA A 273 -1.52 26.89 -16.27
CA ALA A 273 -1.97 27.80 -15.22
C ALA A 273 -3.05 27.18 -14.30
N VAL A 274 -4.00 26.40 -14.82
CA VAL A 274 -5.00 25.69 -13.99
C VAL A 274 -4.32 24.64 -13.12
N TYR A 275 -3.33 23.94 -13.66
CA TYR A 275 -2.53 23.00 -12.88
C TYR A 275 -1.74 23.74 -11.78
N GLY A 276 -1.08 24.86 -12.09
CA GLY A 276 -0.42 25.72 -11.10
C GLY A 276 -1.36 26.23 -10.01
N PHE A 277 -2.60 26.61 -10.37
CA PHE A 277 -3.61 27.02 -9.40
C PHE A 277 -4.03 25.87 -8.46
N SER A 278 -4.10 24.63 -8.96
CA SER A 278 -4.37 23.46 -8.11
C SER A 278 -3.32 23.27 -7.02
N TRP A 279 -2.04 23.58 -7.30
CA TRP A 279 -0.98 23.55 -6.30
C TRP A 279 -1.14 24.62 -5.23
N LEU A 280 -1.64 25.80 -5.59
CA LEU A 280 -1.95 26.86 -4.64
C LEU A 280 -3.09 26.44 -3.71
N VAL A 281 -4.16 25.84 -4.25
CA VAL A 281 -5.26 25.28 -3.45
C VAL A 281 -4.76 24.19 -2.51
N LEU A 282 -3.91 23.28 -2.99
CA LEU A 282 -3.31 22.23 -2.16
C LEU A 282 -2.41 22.81 -1.08
N LEU A 283 -1.63 23.85 -1.38
CA LEU A 283 -0.80 24.55 -0.39
C LEU A 283 -1.67 25.18 0.70
N VAL A 284 -2.77 25.83 0.33
CA VAL A 284 -3.75 26.35 1.29
C VAL A 284 -4.34 25.21 2.13
N MET A 285 -4.72 24.09 1.53
CA MET A 285 -5.21 22.92 2.28
C MET A 285 -4.17 22.34 3.24
N VAL A 286 -2.90 22.30 2.86
CA VAL A 286 -1.79 21.86 3.73
C VAL A 286 -1.60 22.85 4.88
N LEU A 287 -1.65 24.15 4.63
CA LEU A 287 -1.57 25.17 5.69
C LEU A 287 -2.75 25.08 6.66
N LEU A 288 -3.97 24.87 6.14
CA LEU A 288 -5.16 24.62 6.96
C LEU A 288 -4.98 23.35 7.80
N PHE A 289 -4.51 22.25 7.19
CA PHE A 289 -4.24 21.00 7.90
C PHE A 289 -3.16 21.17 8.99
N GLN A 290 -2.11 21.95 8.73
CA GLN A 290 -1.11 22.30 9.74
C GLN A 290 -1.70 23.11 10.89
N LEU A 291 -2.61 24.04 10.59
CA LEU A 291 -3.35 24.79 11.61
C LEU A 291 -4.23 23.86 12.47
N PHE A 292 -4.86 22.85 11.86
CA PHE A 292 -5.64 21.82 12.55
C PHE A 292 -4.80 20.90 13.45
N THR A 293 -3.63 20.50 12.96
CA THR A 293 -2.72 19.57 13.67
C THR A 293 -1.82 20.25 14.69
N ALA A 294 -1.71 21.59 14.65
CA ALA A 294 -1.05 22.37 15.68
C ALA A 294 -1.82 22.26 17.01
N THR A 295 -1.46 21.26 17.81
CA THR A 295 -1.96 21.13 19.18
C THR A 295 -1.38 22.24 20.06
N PRO A 296 -2.21 23.07 20.72
CA PRO A 296 -1.72 24.07 21.66
C PRO A 296 -1.03 23.36 22.85
N LYS A 297 0.27 23.62 23.03
CA LYS A 297 1.05 23.10 24.16
C LYS A 297 0.74 23.90 25.44
N LYS A 298 -0.43 23.67 26.04
CA LYS A 298 -0.80 23.89 27.47
C LYS A 298 -2.32 24.10 27.64
N GLU A 299 -2.84 23.73 28.80
CA GLU A 299 -4.17 24.13 29.27
C GLU A 299 -4.19 25.61 29.69
N THR A 300 -4.36 26.49 28.71
CA THR A 300 -4.74 27.90 28.93
C THR A 300 -5.99 28.20 28.12
N ASN A 301 -6.66 29.33 28.38
CA ASN A 301 -7.84 29.77 27.58
C ASN A 301 -7.56 29.81 26.06
N LEU A 302 -6.29 29.93 25.67
CA LEU A 302 -5.82 29.87 24.28
C LEU A 302 -6.14 28.52 23.61
N SER A 303 -6.12 27.40 24.35
CA SER A 303 -6.42 26.08 23.79
C SER A 303 -7.89 25.90 23.42
N ARG A 304 -8.81 26.48 24.21
CA ARG A 304 -10.25 26.50 23.89
C ARG A 304 -10.52 27.36 22.67
N PHE A 305 -9.87 28.52 22.56
CA PHE A 305 -9.99 29.40 21.39
C PHE A 305 -9.47 28.73 20.11
N VAL A 306 -8.33 28.04 20.18
CA VAL A 306 -7.79 27.28 19.04
C VAL A 306 -8.75 26.15 18.63
N ARG A 307 -9.32 25.39 19.57
CA ARG A 307 -10.33 24.35 19.28
C ARG A 307 -11.61 24.92 18.69
N PHE A 308 -12.05 26.10 19.14
CA PHE A 308 -13.18 26.82 18.55
C PHE A 308 -12.87 27.25 17.11
N LEU A 309 -11.66 27.77 16.86
CA LEU A 309 -11.19 28.12 15.52
C LEU A 309 -11.13 26.89 14.60
N HIS A 310 -10.68 25.74 15.10
CA HIS A 310 -10.75 24.47 14.38
C HIS A 310 -12.18 24.11 14.00
N GLY A 311 -13.14 24.24 14.93
CA GLY A 311 -14.56 24.01 14.65
C GLY A 311 -15.11 24.94 13.57
N LEU A 312 -14.78 26.23 13.63
CA LEU A 312 -15.21 27.23 12.66
C LEU A 312 -14.61 26.98 11.26
N LEU A 313 -13.33 26.59 11.21
CA LEU A 313 -12.67 26.18 9.97
C LEU A 313 -13.30 24.92 9.38
N ALA A 314 -13.68 23.94 10.21
CA ALA A 314 -14.32 22.71 9.74
C ALA A 314 -15.70 22.99 9.13
N ILE A 315 -16.51 23.84 9.79
CA ILE A 315 -17.79 24.31 9.27
C ILE A 315 -17.58 25.07 7.96
N GLY A 316 -16.56 25.95 7.89
CA GLY A 316 -16.21 26.69 6.68
C GLY A 316 -15.83 25.78 5.51
N ILE A 317 -15.07 24.72 5.75
CA ILE A 317 -14.71 23.71 4.73
C ILE A 317 -15.97 22.98 4.25
N ILE A 318 -16.84 22.52 5.15
CA ILE A 318 -18.08 21.82 4.80
C ILE A 318 -19.02 22.73 3.99
N ALA A 319 -19.18 23.98 4.43
CA ALA A 319 -19.96 24.99 3.71
C ALA A 319 -19.35 25.26 2.32
N GLY A 320 -18.03 25.42 2.21
CA GLY A 320 -17.33 25.59 0.95
C GLY A 320 -17.53 24.42 -0.02
N ILE A 321 -17.43 23.18 0.46
CA ILE A 321 -17.68 21.97 -0.35
C ILE A 321 -19.14 21.92 -0.81
N THR A 322 -20.09 22.26 0.08
CA THR A 322 -21.53 22.26 -0.23
C THR A 322 -21.84 23.31 -1.29
N LEU A 323 -21.31 24.53 -1.15
CA LEU A 323 -21.43 25.59 -2.15
C LEU A 323 -20.81 25.18 -3.49
N LEU A 324 -19.64 24.54 -3.48
CA LEU A 324 -19.03 24.03 -4.71
C LEU A 324 -19.92 23.01 -5.42
N ILE A 325 -20.53 22.07 -4.69
CA ILE A 325 -21.43 21.06 -5.28
C ILE A 325 -22.72 21.69 -5.81
N VAL A 326 -23.29 22.66 -5.10
CA VAL A 326 -24.58 23.29 -5.49
C VAL A 326 -24.41 24.25 -6.66
N PHE A 327 -23.35 25.06 -6.67
CA PHE A 327 -23.16 26.14 -7.65
C PHE A 327 -22.31 25.73 -8.87
N THR A 328 -21.68 24.56 -8.86
CA THR A 328 -20.87 24.07 -9.99
C THR A 328 -21.31 22.69 -10.44
N ARG A 329 -20.84 22.22 -11.61
CA ARG A 329 -21.11 20.86 -12.11
C ARG A 329 -20.29 19.76 -11.40
N PHE A 330 -19.84 20.02 -10.19
CA PHE A 330 -18.95 19.14 -9.44
C PHE A 330 -19.72 17.94 -8.88
N THR A 331 -19.28 16.73 -9.24
CA THR A 331 -19.96 15.50 -8.83
C THR A 331 -19.31 14.85 -7.61
N ILE A 332 -20.02 13.93 -6.93
CA ILE A 332 -19.47 13.14 -5.81
C ILE A 332 -18.23 12.33 -6.26
N VAL A 333 -18.21 11.87 -7.50
CA VAL A 333 -17.06 11.17 -8.09
C VAL A 333 -15.84 12.10 -8.20
N ASP A 334 -16.06 13.36 -8.58
CA ASP A 334 -15.00 14.38 -8.63
C ASP A 334 -14.48 14.71 -7.22
N LEU A 335 -15.35 14.73 -6.20
CA LEU A 335 -14.95 14.87 -4.79
C LEU A 335 -14.01 13.72 -4.36
N PHE A 336 -14.39 12.48 -4.68
CA PHE A 336 -13.57 11.31 -4.36
C PHE A 336 -12.22 11.37 -5.08
N ALA A 337 -12.21 11.74 -6.37
CA ALA A 337 -10.98 11.90 -7.13
C ALA A 337 -10.07 13.00 -6.55
N CYS A 338 -10.63 14.14 -6.14
CA CYS A 338 -9.89 15.18 -5.43
C CYS A 338 -9.29 14.68 -4.11
N ALA A 339 -10.00 13.85 -3.34
CA ALA A 339 -9.48 13.24 -2.12
C ALA A 339 -8.31 12.29 -2.43
N LEU A 340 -8.42 11.45 -3.47
CA LEU A 340 -7.32 10.59 -3.91
C LEU A 340 -6.11 11.41 -4.38
N ALA A 341 -6.34 12.49 -5.13
CA ALA A 341 -5.28 13.41 -5.55
C ALA A 341 -4.58 14.03 -4.34
N PHE A 342 -5.32 14.47 -3.33
CA PHE A 342 -4.75 15.01 -2.10
C PHE A 342 -3.87 13.99 -1.37
N ILE A 343 -4.33 12.74 -1.23
CA ILE A 343 -3.57 11.65 -0.62
C ILE A 343 -2.25 11.44 -1.39
N ALA A 344 -2.29 11.38 -2.72
CA ALA A 344 -1.11 11.19 -3.56
C ALA A 344 -0.15 12.39 -3.51
N THR A 345 -0.67 13.62 -3.51
CA THR A 345 0.17 14.83 -3.41
C THR A 345 0.81 14.98 -2.03
N GLY A 346 0.08 14.70 -0.94
CA GLY A 346 0.68 14.72 0.39
C GLY A 346 1.76 13.64 0.53
N TRP A 347 1.58 12.47 -0.10
CA TRP A 347 2.61 11.43 -0.17
C TRP A 347 3.84 11.88 -0.98
N PHE A 348 3.63 12.57 -2.10
CA PHE A 348 4.70 13.20 -2.89
C PHE A 348 5.52 14.18 -2.05
N VAL A 349 4.85 15.12 -1.37
CA VAL A 349 5.50 16.11 -0.50
C VAL A 349 6.27 15.40 0.61
N LEU A 350 5.69 14.36 1.21
CA LEU A 350 6.33 13.56 2.25
C LEU A 350 7.63 12.91 1.74
N CYS A 351 7.58 12.25 0.58
CA CYS A 351 8.75 11.61 -0.01
C CYS A 351 9.85 12.62 -0.35
N LEU A 352 9.51 13.78 -0.93
CA LEU A 352 10.49 14.84 -1.18
C LEU A 352 11.11 15.37 0.13
N ALA A 353 10.28 15.58 1.15
CA ALA A 353 10.73 16.08 2.44
C ALA A 353 11.69 15.10 3.15
N ILE A 354 11.45 13.79 2.99
CA ILE A 354 12.34 12.72 3.47
C ILE A 354 13.66 12.73 2.69
N THR A 355 13.61 12.75 1.36
CA THR A 355 14.80 12.75 0.51
C THR A 355 15.72 13.94 0.78
N TRP A 356 15.12 15.11 1.04
CA TRP A 356 15.83 16.35 1.34
C TRP A 356 15.77 16.73 2.83
N LYS A 357 15.84 15.73 3.72
CA LYS A 357 15.77 15.87 5.19
C LYS A 357 16.63 17.00 5.78
N ARG A 358 17.82 17.27 5.21
CA ARG A 358 18.69 18.36 5.69
C ARG A 358 18.05 19.73 5.44
N VAL A 359 17.48 19.94 4.25
CA VAL A 359 16.83 21.20 3.87
C VAL A 359 15.57 21.43 4.72
N THR A 360 14.73 20.40 4.86
CA THR A 360 13.49 20.50 5.65
C THR A 360 13.75 20.73 7.14
N LYS A 361 14.83 20.18 7.69
CA LYS A 361 15.29 20.49 9.05
C LYS A 361 15.78 21.94 9.18
N THR A 362 16.56 22.45 8.24
CA THR A 362 17.00 23.86 8.25
C THR A 362 15.82 24.84 8.19
N LEU A 363 14.76 24.48 7.47
CA LEU A 363 13.52 25.27 7.38
C LEU A 363 12.61 25.13 8.62
N GLY A 364 12.96 24.30 9.61
CA GLY A 364 12.14 24.08 10.81
C GLY A 364 10.84 23.29 10.57
N LEU A 365 10.67 22.68 9.39
CA LEU A 365 9.44 21.97 9.00
C LEU A 365 9.43 20.49 9.39
N TRP A 366 10.54 19.97 9.93
CA TRP A 366 10.71 18.53 10.16
C TRP A 366 9.69 17.94 11.13
N ASP A 367 9.30 18.68 12.17
CA ASP A 367 8.27 18.22 13.11
C ASP A 367 6.90 18.07 12.42
N SER A 368 6.53 18.99 11.53
CA SER A 368 5.30 18.90 10.74
C SER A 368 5.34 17.73 9.76
N VAL A 369 6.48 17.52 9.09
CA VAL A 369 6.69 16.37 8.19
C VAL A 369 6.54 15.06 8.96
N ARG A 370 7.02 15.03 10.21
CA ARG A 370 6.91 13.89 11.10
C ARG A 370 5.48 13.57 11.52
N GLU A 371 4.72 14.57 11.94
CA GLU A 371 3.31 14.35 12.27
C GLU A 371 2.50 13.92 11.05
N MET A 372 2.78 14.52 9.88
CA MET A 372 2.14 14.11 8.62
C MET A 372 2.44 12.64 8.30
N ALA A 373 3.70 12.21 8.39
CA ALA A 373 4.06 10.82 8.14
C ALA A 373 3.40 9.85 9.12
N ARG A 374 3.32 10.23 10.40
CA ARG A 374 2.63 9.44 11.42
C ARG A 374 1.17 9.25 11.07
N MET A 375 0.50 10.29 10.59
CA MET A 375 -0.88 10.20 10.12
C MET A 375 -1.01 9.25 8.92
N TYR A 376 -0.12 9.33 7.93
CA TYR A 376 -0.14 8.41 6.79
C TYR A 376 0.02 6.95 7.24
N ASP A 377 0.96 6.67 8.14
CA ASP A 377 1.15 5.33 8.70
C ASP A 377 -0.02 4.90 9.59
N ALA A 378 -0.64 5.82 10.32
CA ALA A 378 -1.84 5.55 11.12
C ALA A 378 -3.02 5.13 10.24
N VAL A 379 -3.28 5.88 9.17
CA VAL A 379 -4.34 5.60 8.20
C VAL A 379 -4.07 4.28 7.48
N MET A 380 -2.83 4.07 7.01
CA MET A 380 -2.46 2.83 6.34
C MET A 380 -2.60 1.62 7.28
N GLY A 381 -2.13 1.73 8.52
CA GLY A 381 -2.32 0.71 9.55
C GLY A 381 -3.80 0.41 9.81
N ALA A 382 -4.64 1.44 9.93
CA ALA A 382 -6.08 1.27 10.13
C ALA A 382 -6.77 0.57 8.95
N ILE A 383 -6.44 0.94 7.70
CA ILE A 383 -6.98 0.30 6.48
C ILE A 383 -6.69 -1.20 6.48
N ILE A 384 -5.50 -1.61 6.94
CA ILE A 384 -5.10 -3.02 7.01
C ILE A 384 -5.76 -3.71 8.20
N PHE A 385 -5.84 -3.03 9.34
CA PHE A 385 -6.32 -3.59 10.59
C PHE A 385 -7.83 -3.85 10.58
N VAL A 386 -8.64 -2.96 9.98
CA VAL A 386 -10.11 -3.07 9.96
C VAL A 386 -10.59 -4.41 9.37
N PRO A 387 -10.13 -4.85 8.18
CA PRO A 387 -10.49 -6.17 7.66
C PRO A 387 -10.07 -7.33 8.56
N ILE A 388 -8.93 -7.23 9.25
CA ILE A 388 -8.48 -8.26 10.19
C ILE A 388 -9.44 -8.35 11.37
N VAL A 389 -9.83 -7.21 11.96
CA VAL A 389 -10.84 -7.17 13.04
C VAL A 389 -12.15 -7.78 12.61
N LEU A 390 -12.63 -7.44 11.41
CA LEU A 390 -13.86 -8.01 10.85
C LEU A 390 -13.76 -9.53 10.67
N LEU A 391 -12.63 -10.04 10.18
CA LEU A 391 -12.40 -11.48 10.04
C LEU A 391 -12.26 -12.19 11.40
N SER A 392 -11.59 -11.56 12.37
CA SER A 392 -11.42 -12.09 13.73
C SER A 392 -12.73 -12.16 14.52
N TRP A 393 -13.73 -11.36 14.15
CA TRP A 393 -15.08 -11.45 14.72
C TRP A 393 -15.75 -12.78 14.39
N PHE A 394 -15.43 -13.37 13.24
CA PHE A 394 -16.01 -14.63 12.80
C PHE A 394 -15.21 -15.83 13.35
N PRO A 395 -15.82 -16.70 14.19
CA PRO A 395 -15.10 -17.81 14.82
C PRO A 395 -14.44 -18.76 13.81
N PHE A 396 -15.07 -18.97 12.66
CA PHE A 396 -14.62 -19.89 11.63
C PHE A 396 -13.32 -19.44 10.93
N ALA A 397 -13.00 -18.14 10.91
CA ALA A 397 -11.82 -17.64 10.20
C ALA A 397 -10.52 -18.21 10.79
N SER A 398 -10.42 -18.21 12.12
CA SER A 398 -9.29 -18.79 12.86
C SER A 398 -9.16 -20.31 12.65
N THR A 399 -10.29 -21.02 12.61
CA THR A 399 -10.34 -22.48 12.39
C THR A 399 -9.97 -22.85 10.95
N PHE A 400 -10.48 -22.10 9.97
CA PHE A 400 -10.17 -22.28 8.56
C PHE A 400 -8.68 -22.07 8.29
N GLN A 401 -8.11 -20.98 8.82
CA GLN A 401 -6.68 -20.69 8.74
C GLN A 401 -5.85 -21.84 9.33
N SER A 402 -6.19 -22.30 10.53
CA SER A 402 -5.43 -23.33 11.24
C SER A 402 -5.44 -24.67 10.51
N ARG A 403 -6.61 -25.11 10.02
CA ARG A 403 -6.80 -26.41 9.38
C ARG A 403 -6.21 -26.52 7.98
N ILE A 404 -6.23 -25.42 7.21
CA ILE A 404 -5.76 -25.42 5.82
C ILE A 404 -4.27 -25.19 5.75
N LEU A 405 -3.76 -24.23 6.52
CA LEU A 405 -2.37 -23.79 6.39
C LEU A 405 -1.40 -24.56 7.27
N PHE A 406 -1.87 -25.18 8.34
CA PHE A 406 -1.00 -25.81 9.31
C PHE A 406 -1.37 -27.26 9.59
N ASN A 407 -0.34 -28.09 9.83
CA ASN A 407 -0.50 -29.52 10.05
C ASN A 407 -1.42 -29.83 11.26
N GLN A 408 -2.11 -30.96 11.26
CA GLN A 408 -3.04 -31.39 12.32
C GLN A 408 -2.39 -31.43 13.71
N ALA A 409 -1.13 -31.87 13.81
CA ALA A 409 -0.38 -31.85 15.07
C ALA A 409 -0.19 -30.42 15.61
N PHE A 410 -0.04 -29.44 14.73
CA PHE A 410 0.07 -28.04 15.08
C PHE A 410 -1.29 -27.40 15.40
N SER A 411 -2.34 -27.74 14.65
CA SER A 411 -3.72 -27.30 14.94
C SER A 411 -4.13 -27.71 16.37
N ARG A 412 -3.78 -28.93 16.78
CA ARG A 412 -4.02 -29.43 18.14
C ARG A 412 -3.24 -28.65 19.21
N GLY A 413 -2.01 -28.23 18.90
CA GLY A 413 -1.19 -27.37 19.76
C GLY A 413 -1.75 -25.94 19.90
N LEU A 414 -2.26 -25.36 18.81
CA LEU A 414 -2.94 -24.05 18.85
C LEU A 414 -4.22 -24.09 19.69
N GLU A 415 -5.01 -25.16 19.58
CA GLU A 415 -6.22 -25.35 20.40
C GLU A 415 -5.88 -25.40 21.90
N ILE A 416 -4.83 -26.14 22.28
CA ILE A 416 -4.37 -26.21 23.68
C ILE A 416 -3.87 -24.84 24.18
N SER A 417 -3.10 -24.11 23.35
CA SER A 417 -2.63 -22.76 23.68
C SER A 417 -3.79 -21.78 23.92
N ARG A 418 -4.84 -21.85 23.09
CA ARG A 418 -6.04 -21.01 23.21
C ARG A 418 -6.83 -21.32 24.49
N ILE A 419 -6.96 -22.60 24.86
CA ILE A 419 -7.60 -23.02 26.12
C ILE A 419 -6.80 -22.50 27.33
N LEU A 420 -5.47 -22.61 27.31
CA LEU A 420 -4.60 -22.12 28.38
C LEU A 420 -4.64 -20.59 28.52
N ALA A 421 -4.70 -19.86 27.40
CA ALA A 421 -4.86 -18.41 27.38
C ALA A 421 -6.22 -17.98 27.95
N GLY A 422 -7.31 -18.68 27.58
CA GLY A 422 -8.64 -18.47 28.14
C GLY A 422 -8.69 -18.68 29.66
N ASN A 423 -8.05 -19.73 30.17
CA ASN A 423 -7.95 -19.99 31.62
C ASN A 423 -7.16 -18.91 32.36
N LYS A 424 -6.09 -18.36 31.77
CA LYS A 424 -5.33 -17.25 32.35
C LYS A 424 -6.12 -15.93 32.39
N ALA A 425 -6.98 -15.69 31.41
CA ALA A 425 -7.86 -14.52 31.41
C ALA A 425 -8.94 -14.63 32.50
N ASN A 426 -9.52 -15.81 32.70
CA ASN A 426 -10.50 -16.08 33.76
C ASN A 426 -9.91 -16.04 35.18
N GLN A 427 -8.59 -16.24 35.35
CA GLN A 427 -7.92 -16.10 36.65
C GLN A 427 -7.52 -14.66 36.99
N LYS A 428 -7.64 -13.73 36.04
CA LYS A 428 -7.31 -12.30 36.21
C LYS A 428 -8.56 -11.39 36.26
N ALA A 429 -9.74 -11.94 36.01
CA ALA A 429 -11.03 -11.34 36.36
C ALA A 429 -11.40 -11.80 37.78
#